data_AF-J9CB51-F1
#
_entry.id   AF-J9CB51-F1
#
_cell.length_a   1.000
_cell.length_b   1.000
_cell.length_c   1.000
_cell.angle_alpha   90.00
_cell.angle_beta   90.00
_cell.angle_gamma   90.00
#
_symmetry.space_group_name_H-M   'P 1'
#
loop_
_entity.id
_entity.type
_entity.pdbx_description
1 polymer ?
#
loop_
_entity_poly.entity_id
_entity_poly.type
_entity_poly.pdbx_seq_one_letter_code
_entity_poly.pdbx_strand_id
1 'polypeptide(L)'
;MSWSYKRINIISLLGNYTIVPNDFIVEGEEMKLLDFCSPVAGEHVLVDGFGDDAKLIHTLDEEVYEFCSRSLARPLFSHRISSLSAFCAKFLPSVTSGRIYAVVDVTSLDLICWDKSGLLLANSYPVSQLTDILYYILYVWKELAFDAENDELYVLADASVRIWLFDNLSGYIRMIKPVEMPSEVFLVRK
;
A
#
# COMPACT_ATOMS: atom_id res chain seq x y z
N MET A 1 20.15 11.45 21.43
CA MET A 1 20.60 11.43 20.02
C MET A 1 20.79 12.89 19.58
N SER A 2 22.03 13.37 19.42
CA SER A 2 22.35 14.81 19.24
C SER A 2 22.92 15.13 17.85
N TRP A 3 22.31 14.58 16.80
CA TRP A 3 22.64 14.94 15.42
C TRP A 3 21.44 15.66 14.81
N SER A 4 21.65 16.84 14.22
CA SER A 4 20.60 17.58 13.53
C SER A 4 20.41 17.04 12.12
N TYR A 5 19.25 16.47 11.86
CA TYR A 5 18.84 16.03 10.53
C TYR A 5 18.03 17.13 9.85
N LYS A 6 18.20 17.30 8.54
CA LYS A 6 17.42 18.27 7.74
C LYS A 6 15.91 17.94 7.75
N ARG A 7 15.59 16.65 7.83
CA ARG A 7 14.24 16.09 7.82
C ARG A 7 14.27 14.69 8.41
N ILE A 8 13.21 14.30 9.11
CA ILE A 8 13.00 12.94 9.63
C ILE A 8 11.66 12.45 9.10
N ASN A 9 11.66 11.35 8.35
CA ASN A 9 10.43 10.72 7.87
C ASN A 9 10.11 9.53 8.78
N ILE A 10 8.86 9.46 9.22
CA ILE A 10 8.32 8.42 10.07
C ILE A 10 7.28 7.70 9.24
N ILE A 11 7.56 6.44 8.92
CA ILE A 11 6.69 5.61 8.09
C ILE A 11 5.96 4.65 9.01
N SER A 12 4.64 4.81 9.12
CA SER A 12 3.79 3.84 9.78
C SER A 12 3.69 2.59 8.91
N LEU A 13 4.11 1.45 9.46
CA LEU A 13 4.03 0.15 8.80
C LEU A 13 2.72 -0.57 9.08
N LEU A 14 2.10 -0.22 10.20
CA LEU A 14 0.92 -0.83 10.77
C LEU A 14 0.02 0.32 11.21
N GLY A 15 -1.18 0.39 10.67
CA GLY A 15 -2.14 1.44 10.95
C GLY A 15 -3.35 1.29 10.07
N ASN A 16 -4.50 1.71 10.59
CA ASN A 16 -5.70 1.78 9.79
C ASN A 16 -5.54 2.90 8.76
N TYR A 17 -6.01 2.66 7.56
CA TYR A 17 -6.07 3.71 6.56
C TYR A 17 -7.24 3.53 5.62
N THR A 18 -7.59 4.61 4.96
CA THR A 18 -8.52 4.62 3.84
C THR A 18 -8.06 5.64 2.82
N ILE A 19 -8.29 5.34 1.54
CA ILE A 19 -7.97 6.24 0.43
C ILE A 19 -9.27 6.79 -0.09
N VAL A 20 -9.37 8.11 -0.14
CA VAL A 20 -10.59 8.80 -0.52
C VAL A 20 -10.27 9.71 -1.71
N PRO A 21 -10.95 9.57 -2.86
CA PRO A 21 -10.80 10.50 -3.96
C PRO A 21 -11.16 11.93 -3.52
N ASN A 22 -10.46 12.91 -4.07
CA ASN A 22 -10.61 14.32 -3.67
C ASN A 22 -12.06 14.81 -3.79
N ASP A 23 -12.81 14.31 -4.77
CA ASP A 23 -14.21 14.65 -5.02
C ASP A 23 -15.17 14.23 -3.89
N PHE A 24 -14.78 13.27 -3.05
CA PHE A 24 -15.60 12.73 -1.96
C PHE A 24 -15.12 13.15 -0.56
N ILE A 25 -14.07 13.97 -0.48
CA ILE A 25 -13.59 14.47 0.80
C ILE A 25 -14.45 15.61 1.30
N VAL A 26 -14.93 15.45 2.53
CA VAL A 26 -15.62 16.49 3.29
C VAL A 26 -14.69 16.92 4.42
N GLU A 27 -14.30 18.20 4.42
CA GLU A 27 -13.40 18.76 5.44
C GLU A 27 -13.98 18.54 6.85
N GLY A 28 -13.17 17.97 7.74
CA GLY A 28 -13.53 17.68 9.12
C GLY A 28 -14.28 16.36 9.34
N GLU A 29 -14.53 15.57 8.29
CA GLU A 29 -15.15 14.25 8.39
C GLU A 29 -14.18 13.08 8.19
N GLU A 30 -12.87 13.35 8.17
CA GLU A 30 -11.84 12.35 7.87
C GLU A 30 -11.86 11.18 8.85
N MET A 31 -12.07 11.47 10.14
CA MET A 31 -12.21 10.44 11.17
C MET A 31 -13.43 9.55 10.92
N LYS A 32 -14.56 10.10 10.44
CA LYS A 32 -15.77 9.31 10.17
C LYS A 32 -15.57 8.37 8.99
N LEU A 33 -14.90 8.85 7.94
CA LEU A 33 -14.56 8.05 6.76
C LEU A 33 -13.63 6.90 7.14
N LEU A 34 -12.66 7.15 8.01
CA LEU A 34 -11.76 6.11 8.49
C LEU A 34 -12.48 5.10 9.40
N ASP A 35 -13.26 5.57 10.38
CA ASP A 35 -13.98 4.72 11.35
C ASP A 35 -15.01 3.80 10.68
N PHE A 36 -15.56 4.22 9.53
CA PHE A 36 -16.41 3.37 8.70
C PHE A 36 -15.65 2.17 8.10
N CYS A 37 -14.40 2.37 7.70
CA CYS A 37 -13.56 1.34 7.08
C CYS A 37 -12.86 0.46 8.11
N SER A 38 -12.41 1.03 9.22
CA SER A 38 -11.75 0.30 10.31
C SER A 38 -11.92 1.05 11.62
N PRO A 39 -12.19 0.37 12.76
CA PRO A 39 -12.40 1.04 14.04
C PRO A 39 -11.20 1.88 14.46
N VAL A 40 -11.44 3.16 14.78
CA VAL A 40 -10.39 4.08 15.25
C VAL A 40 -10.54 4.29 16.75
N ALA A 41 -9.69 3.64 17.56
CA ALA A 41 -9.71 3.79 19.01
C ALA A 41 -8.32 4.16 19.56
N GLY A 42 -8.19 5.37 20.10
CA GLY A 42 -6.94 5.83 20.72
C GLY A 42 -5.83 6.19 19.73
N GLU A 43 -6.17 6.41 18.45
CA GLU A 43 -5.21 6.71 17.40
C GLU A 43 -5.33 8.18 16.93
N HIS A 44 -4.19 8.77 16.58
CA HIS A 44 -4.09 10.07 15.95
C HIS A 44 -4.38 9.96 14.45
N VAL A 45 -5.30 10.78 13.92
CA VAL A 45 -5.66 10.79 12.50
C VAL A 45 -4.75 11.75 11.72
N LEU A 46 -4.15 11.25 10.65
CA LEU A 46 -3.28 11.96 9.74
C LEU A 46 -3.85 11.92 8.32
N VAL A 47 -3.59 12.97 7.55
CA VAL A 47 -4.07 13.09 6.17
C VAL A 47 -2.91 13.47 5.25
N ASP A 48 -2.60 12.59 4.31
CA ASP A 48 -1.57 12.78 3.29
C ASP A 48 -2.20 12.88 1.89
N GLY A 49 -1.49 13.50 0.94
CA GLY A 49 -1.83 13.35 -0.47
C GLY A 49 -1.51 11.94 -0.97
N PHE A 50 -2.36 11.39 -1.85
CA PHE A 50 -2.17 10.07 -2.45
C PHE A 50 -2.35 10.13 -3.97
N GLY A 51 -1.22 10.21 -4.69
CA GLY A 51 -1.26 10.56 -6.11
C GLY A 51 -1.77 11.99 -6.31
N ASP A 52 -2.36 12.26 -7.47
CA ASP A 52 -2.86 13.60 -7.81
C ASP A 52 -4.33 13.83 -7.38
N ASP A 53 -5.15 12.76 -7.37
CA ASP A 53 -6.60 12.86 -7.25
C ASP A 53 -7.21 12.24 -5.99
N ALA A 54 -6.40 11.86 -5.00
CA ALA A 54 -6.89 11.29 -3.75
C ALA A 54 -6.10 11.78 -2.52
N LYS A 55 -6.70 11.61 -1.34
CA LYS A 55 -5.98 11.68 -0.07
C LYS A 55 -5.98 10.32 0.62
N LEU A 56 -4.92 10.10 1.37
CA LEU A 56 -4.81 9.00 2.30
C LEU A 56 -5.12 9.51 3.71
N ILE A 57 -6.15 8.96 4.33
CA ILE A 57 -6.45 9.17 5.74
C ILE A 57 -5.93 7.94 6.48
N HIS A 58 -5.04 8.13 7.45
CA HIS A 58 -4.43 7.02 8.18
C HIS A 58 -4.26 7.35 9.64
N THR A 59 -4.00 6.31 10.44
CA THR A 59 -3.77 6.44 11.86
C THR A 59 -2.35 6.13 12.29
N LEU A 60 -1.97 6.79 13.38
CA LEU A 60 -0.77 6.50 14.15
C LEU A 60 -1.14 6.46 15.63
N ASP A 61 -0.47 5.61 16.40
CA ASP A 61 -0.61 5.63 17.86
C ASP A 61 -0.37 7.05 18.41
N GLU A 62 -1.28 7.53 19.27
CA GLU A 62 -1.26 8.89 19.80
C GLU A 62 0.01 9.16 20.62
N GLU A 63 0.47 8.18 21.40
CA GLU A 63 1.69 8.32 22.19
C GLU A 63 2.93 8.43 21.30
N VAL A 64 2.98 7.63 20.22
CA VAL A 64 4.05 7.69 19.21
C VAL A 64 4.03 9.05 18.50
N TYR A 65 2.86 9.52 18.08
CA TYR A 65 2.71 10.83 17.43
C TYR A 65 3.22 11.96 18.34
N GLU A 66 2.75 12.00 19.59
CA GLU A 66 3.13 13.02 20.58
C GLU A 66 4.62 12.95 20.95
N PHE A 67 5.17 11.74 21.07
CA PHE A 67 6.60 11.55 21.33
C PHE A 67 7.44 12.09 20.17
N CYS A 68 7.11 11.71 18.94
CA CYS A 68 7.85 12.10 17.74
C CYS A 68 7.74 13.60 17.47
N SER A 69 6.55 14.18 17.62
CA SER A 69 6.29 15.61 17.43
C SER A 69 7.06 16.48 18.43
N ARG A 70 7.20 16.04 19.68
CA ARG A 70 7.97 16.78 20.70
C ARG A 70 9.48 16.56 20.60
N SER A 71 9.91 15.36 20.22
CA SER A 71 11.32 14.94 20.32
C SER A 71 12.12 15.17 19.04
N LEU A 72 11.46 15.28 17.89
CA LEU A 72 12.12 15.31 16.58
C LEU A 72 11.95 16.67 15.92
N ALA A 73 13.01 17.16 15.27
CA ALA A 73 12.94 18.39 14.50
C ALA A 73 12.27 18.10 13.15
N ARG A 74 11.07 18.67 12.93
CA ARG A 74 10.30 18.58 11.68
C ARG A 74 10.03 17.13 11.24
N PRO A 75 9.33 16.33 12.05
CA PRO A 75 8.90 15.00 11.63
C PRO A 75 7.89 15.12 10.49
N LEU A 76 8.01 14.25 9.49
CA LEU A 76 6.98 14.00 8.50
C LEU A 76 6.46 12.59 8.70
N PHE A 77 5.17 12.47 8.95
CA PHE A 77 4.50 11.20 9.10
C PHE A 77 3.96 10.75 7.74
N SER A 78 3.96 9.46 7.48
CA SER A 78 3.40 8.87 6.27
C SER A 78 3.04 7.42 6.51
N HIS A 79 2.12 6.88 5.72
CA HIS A 79 1.81 5.45 5.74
C HIS A 79 2.66 4.69 4.71
N ARG A 80 2.94 3.41 4.98
CA ARG A 80 3.69 2.56 4.04
C ARG A 80 3.04 2.49 2.66
N ILE A 81 1.70 2.52 2.59
CA ILE A 81 0.97 2.39 1.32
C ILE A 81 1.28 3.55 0.37
N SER A 82 1.50 4.76 0.88
CA SER A 82 1.93 5.91 0.08
C SER A 82 3.30 5.68 -0.54
N SER A 83 4.24 5.14 0.25
CA SER A 83 5.59 4.82 -0.24
C SER A 83 5.57 3.71 -1.29
N LEU A 84 4.78 2.66 -1.06
CA LEU A 84 4.62 1.54 -2.00
C LEU A 84 3.94 1.99 -3.29
N SER A 85 2.87 2.77 -3.20
CA SER A 85 2.17 3.32 -4.36
C SER A 85 3.09 4.20 -5.21
N ALA A 86 3.81 5.12 -4.58
CA ALA A 86 4.79 5.96 -5.25
C ALA A 86 5.94 5.14 -5.88
N PHE A 87 6.35 4.06 -5.24
CA PHE A 87 7.34 3.13 -5.79
C PHE A 87 6.81 2.41 -7.03
N CYS A 88 5.65 1.78 -6.94
CA CYS A 88 5.00 1.07 -8.04
C CYS A 88 4.72 2.01 -9.23
N ALA A 89 4.32 3.25 -8.97
CA ALA A 89 4.08 4.26 -9.99
C ALA A 89 5.31 4.56 -10.87
N LYS A 90 6.55 4.40 -10.34
CA LYS A 90 7.78 4.58 -11.13
C LYS A 90 7.92 3.57 -12.27
N PHE A 91 7.28 2.40 -12.15
CA PHE A 91 7.33 1.33 -13.14
C PHE A 91 6.12 1.36 -14.08
N LEU A 92 5.45 2.51 -14.19
CA LEU A 92 4.40 2.75 -15.18
C LEU A 92 4.94 3.47 -16.45
N PRO A 93 5.59 2.80 -17.43
CA PRO A 93 5.68 3.35 -18.78
C PRO A 93 4.58 2.77 -19.69
N SER A 94 3.91 3.69 -20.42
CA SER A 94 2.88 3.51 -21.46
C SER A 94 1.78 2.49 -21.15
N VAL A 95 0.72 2.96 -20.50
CA VAL A 95 -0.40 2.14 -20.03
C VAL A 95 -1.28 1.69 -21.21
N THR A 96 -1.06 0.48 -21.71
CA THR A 96 -1.97 -0.20 -22.64
C THR A 96 -2.78 -1.31 -21.98
N SER A 97 -2.30 -1.85 -20.85
CA SER A 97 -2.92 -2.91 -20.05
C SER A 97 -3.05 -2.50 -18.58
N GLY A 98 -4.00 -3.12 -17.88
CA GLY A 98 -4.13 -3.03 -16.44
C GLY A 98 -2.94 -3.70 -15.74
N ARG A 99 -2.57 -3.17 -14.57
CA ARG A 99 -1.52 -3.73 -13.72
C ARG A 99 -1.97 -3.86 -12.28
N ILE A 100 -1.62 -4.98 -11.66
CA ILE A 100 -1.73 -5.19 -10.22
C ILE A 100 -0.32 -5.40 -9.65
N TYR A 101 0.04 -4.65 -8.63
CA TYR A 101 1.25 -4.87 -7.83
C TYR A 101 0.83 -5.54 -6.52
N ALA A 102 1.31 -6.76 -6.31
CA ALA A 102 1.15 -7.53 -5.09
C ALA A 102 2.45 -7.46 -4.27
N VAL A 103 2.43 -6.68 -3.19
CA VAL A 103 3.53 -6.59 -2.24
C VAL A 103 3.22 -7.48 -1.05
N VAL A 104 4.00 -8.54 -0.91
CA VAL A 104 3.79 -9.56 0.11
C VAL A 104 4.78 -9.35 1.25
N ASP A 105 4.23 -9.19 2.45
CA ASP A 105 4.95 -9.21 3.71
C ASP A 105 4.55 -10.45 4.54
N VAL A 106 5.17 -10.64 5.70
CA VAL A 106 4.95 -11.81 6.57
C VAL A 106 3.49 -11.92 7.02
N THR A 107 2.84 -10.80 7.31
CA THR A 107 1.48 -10.74 7.88
C THR A 107 0.49 -9.98 7.03
N SER A 108 0.90 -9.46 5.87
CA SER A 108 0.04 -8.62 5.03
C SER A 108 0.34 -8.74 3.55
N LEU A 109 -0.67 -8.46 2.74
CA LEU A 109 -0.60 -8.30 1.30
C LEU A 109 -1.11 -6.90 0.95
N ASP A 110 -0.27 -6.08 0.33
CA ASP A 110 -0.71 -4.83 -0.28
C ASP A 110 -0.98 -5.07 -1.77
N LEU A 111 -2.19 -4.75 -2.21
CA LEU A 111 -2.57 -4.76 -3.62
C LEU A 111 -2.75 -3.33 -4.10
N ILE A 112 -2.02 -2.99 -5.16
CA ILE A 112 -2.14 -1.68 -5.79
C ILE A 112 -2.39 -1.86 -7.28
N CYS A 113 -3.54 -1.37 -7.73
CA CYS A 113 -4.12 -1.68 -9.02
C CYS A 113 -4.27 -0.40 -9.85
N TRP A 114 -3.82 -0.45 -11.09
CA TRP A 114 -3.93 0.64 -12.05
C TRP A 114 -4.50 0.15 -13.38
N ASP A 115 -5.20 1.04 -14.06
CA ASP A 115 -5.53 0.90 -15.48
C ASP A 115 -5.24 2.21 -16.23
N LYS A 116 -5.83 2.36 -17.42
CA LYS A 116 -5.67 3.56 -18.26
C LYS A 116 -6.30 4.82 -17.66
N SER A 117 -7.25 4.68 -16.75
CA SER A 117 -7.93 5.78 -16.07
C SER A 117 -7.18 6.27 -14.85
N GLY A 118 -6.29 5.44 -14.28
CA GLY A 118 -5.45 5.80 -13.15
C GLY A 118 -5.45 4.70 -12.09
N LEU A 119 -5.35 5.11 -10.82
CA LEU A 119 -5.42 4.21 -9.68
C LEU A 119 -6.85 3.69 -9.52
N LEU A 120 -7.02 2.37 -9.51
CA LEU A 120 -8.30 1.70 -9.25
C LEU A 120 -8.46 1.29 -7.78
N LEU A 121 -7.37 0.79 -7.17
CA LEU A 121 -7.38 0.28 -5.80
C LEU A 121 -5.99 0.39 -5.20
N ALA A 122 -5.92 0.75 -3.94
CA ALA A 122 -4.75 0.55 -3.07
C ALA A 122 -5.29 0.06 -1.73
N ASN A 123 -5.10 -1.21 -1.41
CA ASN A 123 -5.62 -1.79 -0.17
C ASN A 123 -4.66 -2.83 0.42
N SER A 124 -4.76 -3.02 1.73
CA SER A 124 -3.95 -3.96 2.51
C SER A 124 -4.84 -5.03 3.11
N TYR A 125 -4.44 -6.29 2.95
CA TYR A 125 -5.16 -7.44 3.45
C TYR A 125 -4.31 -8.17 4.50
N PRO A 126 -4.86 -8.49 5.68
CA PRO A 126 -4.18 -9.35 6.63
C PRO A 126 -4.10 -10.76 6.05
N VAL A 127 -2.90 -11.37 6.09
CA VAL A 127 -2.67 -12.74 5.61
C VAL A 127 -1.98 -13.55 6.69
N SER A 128 -2.43 -14.79 6.88
CA SER A 128 -1.80 -15.74 7.80
C SER A 128 -1.22 -16.94 7.06
N GLN A 129 -1.71 -17.21 5.84
CA GLN A 129 -1.32 -18.36 5.02
C GLN A 129 -1.13 -17.94 3.56
N LEU A 130 -0.32 -18.71 2.82
CA LEU A 130 -0.09 -18.46 1.39
C LEU A 130 -1.38 -18.53 0.55
N THR A 131 -2.34 -19.34 0.98
CA THR A 131 -3.65 -19.45 0.35
C THR A 131 -4.48 -18.18 0.48
N ASP A 132 -4.31 -17.40 1.55
CA ASP A 132 -4.99 -16.11 1.72
C ASP A 132 -4.51 -15.12 0.67
N ILE A 133 -3.19 -15.09 0.43
CA ILE A 133 -2.56 -14.25 -0.59
C ILE A 133 -3.13 -14.58 -1.97
N LEU A 134 -3.16 -15.88 -2.32
CA LEU A 134 -3.74 -16.36 -3.56
C LEU A 134 -5.21 -15.93 -3.71
N TYR A 135 -6.00 -16.10 -2.64
CA TYR A 135 -7.41 -15.72 -2.61
C TYR A 135 -7.61 -14.23 -2.88
N TYR A 136 -6.92 -13.35 -2.15
CA TYR A 136 -7.09 -11.91 -2.28
C TYR A 136 -6.64 -11.40 -3.66
N ILE A 137 -5.54 -11.92 -4.20
CA ILE A 137 -5.09 -11.57 -5.56
C ILE A 137 -6.18 -11.92 -6.57
N LEU A 138 -6.68 -13.15 -6.56
CA LEU A 138 -7.70 -13.61 -7.52
C LEU A 138 -9.06 -12.93 -7.30
N TYR A 139 -9.41 -12.62 -6.05
CA TYR A 139 -10.61 -11.87 -5.71
C TYR A 139 -10.58 -10.47 -6.32
N VAL A 140 -9.52 -9.70 -6.06
CA VAL A 140 -9.36 -8.34 -6.60
C VAL A 140 -9.24 -8.36 -8.12
N TRP A 141 -8.50 -9.33 -8.68
CA TRP A 141 -8.40 -9.51 -10.13
C TRP A 141 -9.78 -9.63 -10.79
N LYS A 142 -10.65 -10.44 -10.18
CA LYS A 142 -12.02 -10.65 -10.66
C LYS A 142 -12.92 -9.43 -10.41
N GLU A 143 -12.87 -8.85 -9.21
CA GLU A 143 -13.71 -7.72 -8.81
C GLU A 143 -13.49 -6.50 -9.72
N LEU A 144 -12.22 -6.20 -10.04
CA LEU A 144 -11.85 -5.10 -10.92
C LEU A 144 -11.85 -5.48 -12.41
N ALA A 145 -12.33 -6.68 -12.75
CA ALA A 145 -12.49 -7.18 -14.11
C ALA A 145 -11.19 -7.14 -14.96
N PHE A 146 -10.05 -7.49 -14.37
CA PHE A 146 -8.78 -7.60 -15.08
C PHE A 146 -8.78 -8.75 -16.10
N ASP A 147 -8.19 -8.50 -17.26
CA ASP A 147 -8.05 -9.47 -18.35
C ASP A 147 -6.90 -10.44 -18.10
N ALA A 148 -7.22 -11.72 -17.92
CA ALA A 148 -6.26 -12.78 -17.62
C ALA A 148 -5.15 -12.96 -18.68
N GLU A 149 -5.39 -12.55 -19.92
CA GLU A 149 -4.46 -12.69 -21.04
C GLU A 149 -3.61 -11.43 -21.25
N ASN A 150 -4.20 -10.25 -21.05
CA ASN A 150 -3.62 -8.97 -21.43
C ASN A 150 -3.10 -8.13 -20.26
N ASP A 151 -3.63 -8.35 -19.04
CA ASP A 151 -3.23 -7.57 -17.88
C ASP A 151 -2.15 -8.28 -17.06
N GLU A 152 -1.42 -7.49 -16.28
CA GLU A 152 -0.14 -7.90 -15.71
C GLU A 152 -0.19 -7.92 -14.18
N LEU A 153 0.25 -9.02 -13.58
CA LEU A 153 0.50 -9.13 -12.15
C LEU A 153 1.99 -9.01 -11.86
N TYR A 154 2.35 -8.05 -11.02
CA TYR A 154 3.71 -7.81 -10.53
C TYR A 154 3.81 -8.26 -9.07
N VAL A 155 4.69 -9.22 -8.78
CA VAL A 155 4.84 -9.79 -7.43
C VAL A 155 6.14 -9.35 -6.79
N LEU A 156 6.04 -8.67 -5.67
CA LEU A 156 7.13 -8.27 -4.79
C LEU A 156 7.05 -9.08 -3.50
N ALA A 157 7.82 -10.16 -3.42
CA ALA A 157 7.79 -11.10 -2.30
C ALA A 157 9.16 -11.78 -2.10
N ASP A 158 9.36 -12.38 -0.92
CA ASP A 158 10.48 -13.29 -0.67
C ASP A 158 10.52 -14.43 -1.70
N ALA A 159 11.72 -14.92 -2.02
CA ALA A 159 11.93 -15.81 -3.17
C ALA A 159 11.08 -17.10 -3.13
N SER A 160 10.98 -17.74 -1.96
CA SER A 160 10.17 -18.95 -1.78
C SER A 160 8.67 -18.69 -2.00
N VAL A 161 8.16 -17.59 -1.45
CA VAL A 161 6.77 -17.17 -1.60
C VAL A 161 6.46 -16.83 -3.05
N ARG A 162 7.37 -16.12 -3.72
CA ARG A 162 7.20 -15.74 -5.13
C ARG A 162 7.13 -16.96 -6.05
N ILE A 163 8.01 -17.96 -5.86
CA ILE A 163 7.98 -19.21 -6.64
C ILE A 163 6.63 -19.91 -6.44
N TRP A 164 6.20 -20.07 -5.18
CA TRP A 164 4.92 -20.72 -4.87
C TRP A 164 3.73 -19.98 -5.51
N LEU A 165 3.72 -18.64 -5.46
CA LEU A 165 2.67 -17.83 -6.08
C LEU A 165 2.65 -18.01 -7.60
N PHE A 166 3.81 -18.05 -8.26
CA PHE A 166 3.88 -18.24 -9.72
C PHE A 166 3.31 -19.59 -10.13
N ASP A 167 3.68 -20.65 -9.41
CA ASP A 167 3.19 -22.01 -9.68
C ASP A 167 1.66 -22.09 -9.55
N ASN A 168 1.07 -21.40 -8.56
CA ASN A 168 -0.37 -21.48 -8.28
C ASN A 168 -1.22 -20.45 -9.06
N LEU A 169 -0.64 -19.32 -9.48
CA LEU A 169 -1.35 -18.28 -10.25
C LEU A 169 -1.25 -18.47 -11.76
N SER A 170 -0.24 -19.19 -12.26
CA SER A 170 0.00 -19.37 -13.70
C SER A 170 -1.16 -20.03 -14.47
N GLY A 171 -2.05 -20.75 -13.78
CA GLY A 171 -3.27 -21.31 -14.37
C GLY A 171 -4.42 -20.31 -14.53
N TYR A 172 -4.31 -19.11 -13.92
CA TYR A 172 -5.36 -18.10 -13.89
C TYR A 172 -4.95 -16.79 -14.57
N ILE A 173 -3.68 -16.41 -14.45
CA ILE A 173 -3.14 -15.15 -14.95
C ILE A 173 -1.93 -15.46 -15.82
N ARG A 174 -1.96 -14.99 -17.07
CA ARG A 174 -0.90 -15.30 -18.04
C ARG A 174 0.36 -14.47 -17.82
N MET A 175 0.22 -13.19 -17.50
CA MET A 175 1.36 -12.27 -17.38
C MET A 175 1.69 -11.99 -15.92
N ILE A 176 2.47 -12.89 -15.31
CA ILE A 176 2.99 -12.73 -13.95
C ILE A 176 4.49 -12.39 -14.03
N LYS A 177 4.90 -11.32 -13.36
CA LYS A 177 6.27 -10.78 -13.42
C LYS A 177 6.84 -10.56 -12.01
N PRO A 178 8.12 -10.87 -11.79
CA PRO A 178 8.77 -10.54 -10.53
C PRO A 178 9.09 -9.04 -10.51
N VAL A 179 9.02 -8.44 -9.33
CA VAL A 179 9.63 -7.13 -9.07
C VAL A 179 10.79 -7.37 -8.10
N GLU A 180 11.96 -6.86 -8.42
CA GLU A 180 13.09 -6.87 -7.48
C GLU A 180 12.86 -5.79 -6.42
N MET A 181 13.00 -6.16 -5.14
CA MET A 181 13.00 -5.18 -4.07
C MET A 181 14.23 -4.28 -4.20
N PRO A 182 14.08 -2.95 -4.34
CA PRO A 182 15.21 -2.05 -4.20
C PRO A 182 15.77 -2.15 -2.79
N SER A 183 17.08 -1.98 -2.66
CA SER A 183 17.81 -1.99 -1.38
C SER A 183 17.24 -0.99 -0.35
N GLU A 184 16.54 0.04 -0.82
CA GLU A 184 15.95 1.12 -0.02
C GLU A 184 14.73 0.67 0.81
N VAL A 185 14.01 -0.36 0.36
CA VAL A 185 12.89 -0.96 1.11
C VAL A 185 13.40 -1.76 2.32
N PHE A 186 14.68 -2.17 2.31
CA PHE A 186 15.30 -2.92 3.42
C PHE A 186 15.63 -2.05 4.64
N LEU A 187 15.49 -0.72 4.57
CA LEU A 187 15.69 0.14 5.76
C LEU A 187 14.63 -0.05 6.85
N VAL A 188 13.60 -0.85 6.57
CA VAL A 188 12.51 -1.21 7.50
C VAL A 188 12.74 -2.58 8.16
N ARG A 189 13.67 -3.40 7.65
CA ARG A 189 13.94 -4.75 8.16
C ARG A 189 15.34 -4.85 8.77
N LYS A 190 15.52 -4.33 9.98
CA LYS A 190 16.54 -4.79 10.93
C LYS A 190 16.08 -4.62 12.37
#